data_AF-A0A2P8A7M3-F1
#
_entry.id   AF-A0A2P8A7M3-F1
#
_cell.length_a   1.000
_cell.length_b   1.000
_cell.length_c   1.000
_cell.angle_alpha   90.00
_cell.angle_beta   90.00
_cell.angle_gamma   90.00
#
_symmetry.space_group_name_H-M   'P 1'
#
loop_
_entity.id
_entity.type
_entity.pdbx_description
1 polymer ?
#
loop_
_entity_poly.entity_id
_entity_poly.type
_entity_poly.pdbx_seq_one_letter_code
_entity_poly.pdbx_strand_id
1 'polypeptide(L)'
;MVARTYHVVQFQQNKRFVDRGNMLGDLEGKLLTGHKHRTLVLAGLGGIGKTQLALEFVYRIREQHPDYSTFWVPALSMESFRQACNQIAREMDLKVSDNEDVRVAVQRRLRSSNAGKWIMIVDNADDETVLLGDDTDQAISTFLPSSDQGRVLYTTRSQQVALDLQCSEIVQIDQMTFGEGLFLLRKSAVGVTLASDDPAVGELLKKLTYLPLAISQASVFMAKNKQNPAEYLRLLQNNAKDEIYLLSQAFPDKHRYNTSGNAVANTWLVSFNQIREKHPEANELLLAMSFFEHKAIPRSLLPLMESESRMVDAMATLEAYAFISAQEGKHLSFSEQRDDLLRDEIAFSTSATPD
;
A
#
# COMPACT_ATOMS: atom_id res chain seq x y z
N MET A 1 35.78 -10.49 12.43
CA MET A 1 34.91 -9.56 13.18
C MET A 1 33.52 -9.67 12.61
N VAL A 2 32.51 -9.93 13.43
CA VAL A 2 31.11 -9.85 13.00
C VAL A 2 30.80 -8.37 12.80
N ALA A 3 30.29 -7.98 11.62
CA ALA A 3 29.89 -6.60 11.38
C ALA A 3 28.78 -6.23 12.37
N ARG A 4 28.88 -5.04 12.98
CA ARG A 4 27.83 -4.52 13.86
C ARG A 4 26.54 -4.39 13.06
N THR A 5 25.43 -4.87 13.61
CA THR A 5 24.10 -4.75 13.00
C THR A 5 23.34 -3.54 13.54
N TYR A 6 22.49 -2.98 12.68
CA TYR A 6 21.74 -1.76 12.94
C TYR A 6 20.27 -1.96 12.58
N HIS A 7 19.35 -1.41 13.37
CA HIS A 7 17.91 -1.49 13.12
C HIS A 7 17.29 -0.10 13.19
N VAL A 8 17.10 0.52 12.02
CA VAL A 8 16.48 1.84 11.88
C VAL A 8 15.11 1.64 11.27
N VAL A 9 14.13 1.38 12.13
CA VAL A 9 12.74 1.09 11.75
C VAL A 9 11.85 2.09 12.44
N GLN A 10 11.02 2.79 11.67
CA GLN A 10 10.19 3.89 12.18
C GLN A 10 9.02 3.41 13.05
N PHE A 11 8.56 2.17 12.84
CA PHE A 11 7.37 1.63 13.49
C PHE A 11 7.68 0.54 14.52
N GLN A 12 6.92 0.53 15.60
CA GLN A 12 6.92 -0.58 16.56
C GLN A 12 6.25 -1.82 15.96
N GLN A 13 6.60 -3.02 16.43
CA GLN A 13 5.93 -4.24 15.98
C GLN A 13 4.42 -4.16 16.28
N ASN A 14 3.62 -4.52 15.28
CA ASN A 14 2.18 -4.56 15.43
C ASN A 14 1.74 -5.85 16.13
N LYS A 15 1.51 -5.78 17.45
CA LYS A 15 0.99 -6.92 18.23
C LYS A 15 -0.38 -7.44 17.76
N ARG A 16 -1.09 -6.65 16.95
CA ARG A 16 -2.38 -7.02 16.34
C ARG A 16 -2.26 -7.59 14.93
N PHE A 17 -1.05 -7.77 14.41
CA PHE A 17 -0.83 -8.44 13.14
C PHE A 17 -1.54 -9.81 13.10
N VAL A 18 -2.07 -10.14 11.93
CA VAL A 18 -2.74 -11.40 11.63
C VAL A 18 -1.90 -12.07 10.57
N ASP A 19 -1.36 -13.25 10.90
CA ASP A 19 -0.58 -14.01 9.93
C ASP A 19 -1.51 -14.56 8.84
N ARG A 20 -1.09 -14.40 7.59
CA ARG A 20 -1.89 -14.69 6.39
C ARG A 20 -1.35 -15.95 5.71
N GLY A 21 -1.27 -17.02 6.49
CA GLY A 21 -0.70 -18.30 6.05
C GLY A 21 0.81 -18.23 5.85
N ASN A 22 1.27 -18.65 4.67
CA ASN A 22 2.70 -18.78 4.38
C ASN A 22 3.35 -17.51 3.80
N MET A 23 2.62 -16.39 3.64
CA MET A 23 3.13 -15.18 2.97
C MET A 23 4.48 -14.69 3.52
N LEU A 24 4.65 -14.69 4.85
CA LEU A 24 5.92 -14.27 5.45
C LEU A 24 7.06 -15.24 5.15
N GLY A 25 6.80 -16.56 5.19
CA GLY A 25 7.80 -17.57 4.85
C GLY A 25 8.17 -17.54 3.38
N ASP A 26 7.19 -17.30 2.49
CA ASP A 26 7.42 -17.14 1.06
C ASP A 26 8.23 -15.86 0.77
N LEU A 27 7.92 -14.76 1.46
CA LEU A 27 8.67 -13.51 1.38
C LEU A 27 10.13 -13.71 1.83
N GLU A 28 10.36 -14.38 2.95
CA GLU A 28 11.70 -14.75 3.44
C GLU A 28 12.44 -15.61 2.43
N GLY A 29 11.81 -16.67 1.94
CA GLY A 29 12.37 -17.55 0.93
C GLY A 29 12.78 -16.80 -0.34
N LYS A 30 11.91 -15.92 -0.86
CA LYS A 30 12.19 -15.18 -2.09
C LYS A 30 13.28 -14.12 -1.93
N LEU A 31 13.29 -13.41 -0.79
CA LEU A 31 14.20 -12.28 -0.58
C LEU A 31 15.59 -12.72 -0.08
N LEU A 32 15.65 -13.73 0.79
CA LEU A 32 16.91 -14.15 1.42
C LEU A 32 17.70 -15.17 0.59
N THR A 33 17.06 -15.93 -0.31
CA THR A 33 17.77 -16.95 -1.09
C THR A 33 18.64 -16.34 -2.21
N GLY A 34 19.78 -16.98 -2.48
CA GLY A 34 20.70 -16.60 -3.57
C GLY A 34 21.84 -15.64 -3.17
N HIS A 35 22.81 -15.50 -4.07
CA HIS A 35 24.09 -14.82 -3.82
C HIS A 35 24.24 -13.43 -4.48
N LYS A 36 23.19 -12.91 -5.12
CA LYS A 36 23.19 -11.61 -5.80
C LYS A 36 22.29 -10.60 -5.08
N HIS A 37 22.49 -9.32 -5.37
CA HIS A 37 21.54 -8.27 -5.00
C HIS A 37 20.13 -8.67 -5.43
N ARG A 38 19.18 -8.68 -4.49
CA ARG A 38 17.78 -9.00 -4.77
C ARG A 38 16.87 -7.85 -4.39
N THR A 39 15.93 -7.63 -5.28
CA THR A 39 14.84 -6.68 -5.10
C THR A 39 13.52 -7.42 -5.23
N LEU A 40 12.64 -7.19 -4.26
CA LEU A 40 11.28 -7.72 -4.25
C LEU A 40 10.27 -6.59 -4.06
N VAL A 41 9.12 -6.69 -4.71
CA VAL A 41 8.01 -5.74 -4.55
C VAL A 41 6.81 -6.44 -3.93
N LEU A 42 6.26 -5.86 -2.86
CA LEU A 42 4.91 -6.14 -2.41
C LEU A 42 3.96 -5.17 -3.11
N ALA A 43 3.07 -5.68 -3.96
CA ALA A 43 2.09 -4.90 -4.70
C ALA A 43 0.67 -5.25 -4.24
N GLY A 44 -0.29 -4.35 -4.45
CA GLY A 44 -1.70 -4.57 -4.11
C GLY A 44 -2.41 -3.30 -3.64
N LEU A 45 -3.71 -3.38 -3.31
CA LEU A 45 -4.52 -2.21 -3.00
C LEU A 45 -4.00 -1.37 -1.81
N GLY A 46 -4.32 -0.08 -1.80
CA GLY A 46 -4.24 0.75 -0.59
C GLY A 46 -5.03 0.11 0.56
N GLY A 47 -4.42 -0.02 1.74
CA GLY A 47 -5.07 -0.61 2.92
C GLY A 47 -5.03 -2.14 3.00
N ILE A 48 -4.46 -2.84 2.01
CA ILE A 48 -4.39 -4.32 1.97
C ILE A 48 -3.39 -4.94 2.94
N GLY A 49 -2.56 -4.13 3.59
CA GLY A 49 -1.63 -4.57 4.63
C GLY A 49 -0.17 -4.77 4.20
N LYS A 50 0.26 -4.32 3.01
CA LYS A 50 1.66 -4.45 2.55
C LYS A 50 2.69 -3.91 3.55
N THR A 51 2.48 -2.68 4.04
CA THR A 51 3.32 -2.05 5.07
C THR A 51 3.35 -2.87 6.36
N GLN A 52 2.24 -3.50 6.74
CA GLN A 52 2.18 -4.35 7.94
C GLN A 52 2.91 -5.68 7.73
N LEU A 53 2.82 -6.26 6.53
CA LEU A 53 3.57 -7.46 6.16
C LEU A 53 5.08 -7.19 6.14
N ALA A 54 5.52 -6.09 5.52
CA ALA A 54 6.92 -5.66 5.52
C ALA A 54 7.43 -5.37 6.93
N LEU A 55 6.60 -4.78 7.79
CA LEU A 55 6.95 -4.52 9.19
C LEU A 55 7.13 -5.82 9.97
N GLU A 56 6.18 -6.75 9.88
CA GLU A 56 6.28 -8.03 10.57
C GLU A 56 7.49 -8.84 10.08
N PHE A 57 7.74 -8.82 8.76
CA PHE A 57 8.94 -9.39 8.16
C PHE A 57 10.23 -8.84 8.81
N VAL A 58 10.36 -7.52 8.94
CA VAL A 58 11.55 -6.91 9.58
C VAL A 58 11.74 -7.37 11.02
N TYR A 59 10.67 -7.48 11.81
CA TYR A 59 10.77 -7.97 13.19
C TYR A 59 11.13 -9.45 13.25
N ARG A 60 10.61 -10.28 12.33
CA ARG A 60 10.95 -11.69 12.22
C ARG A 60 12.41 -11.90 11.81
N ILE A 61 12.91 -11.13 10.83
CA ILE A 61 14.33 -11.11 10.43
C ILE A 61 15.22 -10.77 11.61
N ARG A 62 14.86 -9.75 12.40
CA ARG A 62 15.65 -9.34 13.57
C ARG A 62 15.81 -10.47 14.60
N GLU A 63 14.80 -11.32 14.73
CA GLU A 63 14.82 -12.46 15.65
C GLU A 63 15.57 -13.67 15.06
N GLN A 64 15.30 -14.02 13.80
CA GLN A 64 15.79 -15.25 13.17
C GLN A 64 17.14 -15.10 12.46
N HIS A 65 17.47 -13.88 12.02
CA HIS A 65 18.66 -13.53 11.26
C HIS A 65 19.36 -12.29 11.86
N PRO A 66 19.90 -12.40 13.09
CA PRO A 66 20.47 -11.27 13.81
C PRO A 66 21.72 -10.66 13.16
N ASP A 67 22.24 -11.29 12.10
CA ASP A 67 23.35 -10.81 11.26
C ASP A 67 22.90 -9.81 10.18
N TYR A 68 21.60 -9.59 9.99
CA TYR A 68 21.05 -8.57 9.09
C TYR A 68 20.81 -7.24 9.81
N SER A 69 21.31 -6.16 9.21
CA SER A 69 20.83 -4.81 9.51
C SER A 69 19.51 -4.52 8.77
N THR A 70 18.62 -3.75 9.36
CA THR A 70 17.32 -3.41 8.75
C THR A 70 17.12 -1.90 8.74
N PHE A 71 16.81 -1.34 7.57
CA PHE A 71 16.61 0.08 7.38
C PHE A 71 15.26 0.35 6.74
N TRP A 72 14.50 1.30 7.26
CA TRP A 72 13.19 1.68 6.73
C TRP A 72 13.26 3.09 6.15
N VAL A 73 12.89 3.24 4.87
CA VAL A 73 12.90 4.52 4.16
C VAL A 73 11.53 4.78 3.51
N PRO A 74 10.84 5.90 3.85
CA PRO A 74 9.58 6.26 3.20
C PRO A 74 9.83 6.85 1.81
N ALA A 75 9.12 6.35 0.80
CA ALA A 75 9.11 6.87 -0.57
C ALA A 75 7.93 7.82 -0.85
N LEU A 76 7.45 8.53 0.18
CA LEU A 76 6.39 9.53 0.06
C LEU A 76 6.85 10.79 -0.66
N SER A 77 8.11 11.19 -0.44
CA SER A 77 8.77 12.31 -1.10
C SER A 77 10.28 12.17 -0.96
N MET A 78 11.03 12.96 -1.74
CA MET A 78 12.48 12.99 -1.57
C MET A 78 12.91 13.50 -0.19
N GLU A 79 12.14 14.40 0.42
CA GLU A 79 12.44 14.91 1.76
C GLU A 79 12.22 13.83 2.83
N SER A 80 11.15 13.02 2.74
CA SER A 80 10.95 11.91 3.70
C SER A 80 12.06 10.87 3.60
N PHE A 81 12.51 10.58 2.38
CA PHE A 81 13.64 9.70 2.13
C PHE A 81 14.95 10.27 2.72
N ARG A 82 15.23 11.55 2.47
CA ARG A 82 16.41 12.25 3.02
C ARG A 82 16.41 12.26 4.55
N GLN A 83 15.26 12.46 5.19
CA GLN A 83 15.14 12.40 6.65
C GLN A 83 15.45 11.00 7.20
N ALA A 84 14.97 9.95 6.53
CA ALA A 84 15.32 8.57 6.89
C ALA A 84 16.82 8.29 6.72
N CYS A 85 17.44 8.75 5.63
CA CYS A 85 18.91 8.65 5.46
C CYS A 85 19.68 9.37 6.58
N ASN A 86 19.21 10.53 7.04
CA ASN A 86 19.81 11.21 8.19
C ASN A 86 19.75 10.36 9.47
N GLN A 87 18.62 9.69 9.72
CA GLN A 87 18.51 8.80 10.87
C GLN A 87 19.45 7.59 10.75
N ILE A 88 19.55 7.00 9.56
CA ILE A 88 20.47 5.89 9.28
C ILE A 88 21.93 6.32 9.50
N ALA A 89 22.33 7.46 8.95
CA ALA A 89 23.67 7.98 9.10
C ALA A 89 24.05 8.23 10.57
N ARG A 90 23.11 8.78 11.37
CA ARG A 90 23.31 8.98 12.81
C ARG A 90 23.47 7.66 13.57
N GLU A 91 22.60 6.70 13.34
CA GLU A 91 22.65 5.40 14.05
C GLU A 91 23.91 4.60 13.71
N MET A 92 24.39 4.73 12.47
CA MET A 92 25.62 4.09 12.01
C MET A 92 26.89 4.88 12.33
N ASP A 93 26.77 6.04 12.98
CA ASP A 93 27.87 6.98 13.27
C ASP A 93 28.70 7.32 12.01
N LEU A 94 28.01 7.60 10.89
CA LEU A 94 28.65 7.94 9.64
C LEU A 94 29.18 9.37 9.66
N LYS A 95 30.47 9.51 9.35
CA LYS A 95 31.09 10.81 9.07
C LYS A 95 30.65 11.28 7.69
N VAL A 96 29.64 12.13 7.66
CA VAL A 96 29.19 12.85 6.47
C VAL A 96 29.87 14.22 6.50
N SER A 97 30.58 14.58 5.42
CA SER A 97 31.18 15.91 5.33
C SER A 97 30.11 16.98 5.10
N ASP A 98 30.37 18.23 5.50
CA ASP A 98 29.38 19.34 5.40
C ASP A 98 28.85 19.56 3.98
N ASN A 99 29.63 19.20 2.95
CA ASN A 99 29.26 19.30 1.54
C ASN A 99 28.81 17.97 0.91
N GLU A 100 28.78 16.87 1.67
CA GLU A 100 28.33 15.56 1.17
C GLU A 100 26.83 15.39 1.42
N ASP A 101 26.10 14.96 0.40
CA ASP A 101 24.71 14.55 0.58
C ASP A 101 24.63 13.27 1.43
N VAL A 102 23.89 13.33 2.53
CA VAL A 102 23.68 12.19 3.43
C VAL A 102 23.15 10.95 2.72
N ARG A 103 22.34 11.12 1.66
CA ARG A 103 21.81 10.02 0.84
C ARG A 103 22.93 9.28 0.14
N VAL A 104 23.89 10.02 -0.42
CA VAL A 104 25.10 9.50 -1.07
C VAL A 104 26.01 8.81 -0.04
N ALA A 105 26.18 9.40 1.15
CA ALA A 105 26.99 8.81 2.21
C ALA A 105 26.43 7.45 2.69
N VAL A 106 25.12 7.36 2.92
CA VAL A 106 24.43 6.12 3.28
C VAL A 106 24.53 5.08 2.16
N GLN A 107 24.28 5.49 0.92
CA GLN A 107 24.41 4.62 -0.24
C GLN A 107 25.83 4.02 -0.35
N ARG A 108 26.86 4.88 -0.26
CA ARG A 108 28.27 4.48 -0.28
C ARG A 108 28.60 3.51 0.85
N ARG A 109 28.10 3.77 2.06
CA ARG A 109 28.30 2.87 3.21
C ARG A 109 27.72 1.49 2.97
N LEU A 110 26.50 1.41 2.45
CA LEU A 110 25.75 0.15 2.26
C LEU A 110 26.19 -0.63 1.01
N ARG A 111 26.81 0.04 0.02
CA ARG A 111 27.50 -0.61 -1.11
C ARG A 111 28.81 -1.29 -0.70
N SER A 112 29.45 -0.84 0.38
CA SER A 112 30.72 -1.41 0.85
C SER A 112 30.55 -2.83 1.40
N SER A 113 31.53 -3.71 1.15
CA SER A 113 31.62 -5.03 1.78
C SER A 113 31.61 -4.99 3.31
N ASN A 114 32.05 -3.87 3.91
CA ASN A 114 32.05 -3.65 5.35
C ASN A 114 30.64 -3.38 5.92
N ALA A 115 29.60 -3.27 5.08
CA ALA A 115 28.23 -3.07 5.54
C ALA A 115 27.64 -4.34 6.17
N GLY A 116 28.21 -5.51 5.88
CA GLY A 116 27.60 -6.79 6.22
C GLY A 116 26.29 -6.99 5.45
N LYS A 117 25.43 -7.87 5.98
CA LYS A 117 24.11 -8.13 5.39
C LYS A 117 23.14 -7.05 5.82
N TRP A 118 22.32 -6.59 4.88
CA TRP A 118 21.31 -5.59 5.18
C TRP A 118 20.06 -5.76 4.31
N ILE A 119 18.93 -5.34 4.88
CA ILE A 119 17.64 -5.20 4.20
C ILE A 119 17.20 -3.75 4.30
N MET A 120 16.79 -3.17 3.18
CA MET A 120 16.17 -1.85 3.10
C MET A 120 14.71 -1.99 2.67
N ILE A 121 13.80 -1.44 3.47
CA ILE A 121 12.38 -1.35 3.14
C ILE A 121 12.10 0.02 2.55
N VAL A 122 11.66 0.06 1.29
CA VAL A 122 11.21 1.28 0.60
C VAL A 122 9.68 1.27 0.61
N ASP A 123 9.09 1.94 1.61
CA ASP A 123 7.65 1.90 1.86
C ASP A 123 6.90 3.02 1.13
N ASN A 124 5.71 2.73 0.62
CA ASN A 124 4.88 3.63 -0.19
C ASN A 124 5.58 4.13 -1.47
N ALA A 125 6.21 3.23 -2.20
CA ALA A 125 6.76 3.46 -3.54
C ALA A 125 5.64 3.56 -4.60
N ASP A 126 4.65 4.43 -4.35
CA ASP A 126 3.47 4.60 -5.19
C ASP A 126 3.71 5.63 -6.31
N ASP A 127 4.61 6.57 -6.08
CA ASP A 127 4.89 7.70 -6.96
C ASP A 127 6.12 7.44 -7.85
N GLU A 128 5.90 7.20 -9.14
CA GLU A 128 6.97 6.94 -10.11
C GLU A 128 7.93 8.13 -10.33
N THR A 129 7.45 9.36 -10.26
CA THR A 129 8.30 10.55 -10.54
C THR A 129 9.24 10.81 -9.36
N VAL A 130 8.79 10.54 -8.13
CA VAL A 130 9.65 10.58 -6.94
C VAL A 130 10.62 9.38 -6.93
N LEU A 131 10.15 8.21 -7.35
CA LEU A 131 10.91 6.97 -7.22
C LEU A 131 11.95 6.78 -8.33
N LEU A 132 11.56 6.96 -9.60
CA LEU A 132 12.35 6.71 -10.81
C LEU A 132 12.83 8.01 -11.47
N GLY A 133 12.04 9.09 -11.38
CA GLY A 133 12.36 10.40 -11.96
C GLY A 133 12.22 10.45 -13.49
N ASP A 134 12.07 11.65 -14.04
CA ASP A 134 11.87 11.85 -15.49
C ASP A 134 13.20 12.00 -16.25
N ASP A 135 14.26 12.55 -15.61
CA ASP A 135 15.59 12.75 -16.20
C ASP A 135 16.65 13.07 -15.11
N THR A 136 17.17 12.04 -14.42
CA THR A 136 18.41 12.01 -13.59
C THR A 136 18.56 12.91 -12.33
N ASP A 137 19.38 12.42 -11.39
CA ASP A 137 19.87 13.00 -10.11
C ASP A 137 18.90 13.35 -8.96
N GLN A 138 17.58 13.35 -9.16
CA GLN A 138 16.61 13.65 -8.08
C GLN A 138 15.65 12.51 -7.71
N ALA A 139 15.81 11.32 -8.29
CA ALA A 139 14.98 10.16 -7.96
C ALA A 139 15.49 9.41 -6.73
N ILE A 140 14.59 8.76 -5.98
CA ILE A 140 14.98 7.90 -4.85
C ILE A 140 15.86 6.74 -5.32
N SER A 141 15.54 6.13 -6.46
CA SER A 141 16.27 5.01 -7.05
C SER A 141 17.77 5.29 -7.22
N THR A 142 18.14 6.53 -7.58
CA THR A 142 19.53 6.99 -7.74
C THR A 142 20.35 6.84 -6.46
N PHE A 143 19.70 6.93 -5.29
CA PHE A 143 20.34 6.85 -3.98
C PHE A 143 20.22 5.46 -3.33
N LEU A 144 19.53 4.51 -3.95
CA LEU A 144 19.40 3.18 -3.38
C LEU A 144 20.71 2.38 -3.54
N PRO A 145 21.19 1.72 -2.47
CA PRO A 145 22.41 0.94 -2.53
C PRO A 145 22.19 -0.39 -3.27
N SER A 146 23.23 -0.86 -3.95
CA SER A 146 23.27 -2.19 -4.58
C SER A 146 24.48 -2.94 -4.07
N SER A 147 24.26 -4.15 -3.57
CA SER A 147 25.28 -5.01 -2.95
C SER A 147 24.81 -6.45 -2.94
N ASP A 148 25.72 -7.41 -3.11
CA ASP A 148 25.43 -8.85 -3.03
C ASP A 148 24.95 -9.27 -1.63
N GLN A 149 25.31 -8.51 -0.59
CA GLN A 149 24.85 -8.69 0.79
C GLN A 149 23.61 -7.84 1.11
N GLY A 150 23.16 -7.03 0.16
CA GLY A 150 22.02 -6.13 0.30
C GLY A 150 20.75 -6.69 -0.31
N ARG A 151 19.61 -6.39 0.32
CA ARG A 151 18.27 -6.74 -0.14
C ARG A 151 17.37 -5.51 -0.06
N VAL A 152 16.51 -5.32 -1.06
CA VAL A 152 15.54 -4.22 -1.06
C VAL A 152 14.13 -4.78 -1.19
N LEU A 153 13.26 -4.37 -0.28
CA LEU A 153 11.82 -4.69 -0.30
C LEU A 153 11.02 -3.41 -0.52
N TYR A 154 10.27 -3.35 -1.61
CA TYR A 154 9.38 -2.23 -1.90
C TYR A 154 7.95 -2.57 -1.47
N THR A 155 7.19 -1.56 -1.03
CA THR A 155 5.73 -1.66 -0.96
C THR A 155 5.13 -0.64 -1.91
N THR A 156 4.17 -1.05 -2.74
CA THR A 156 3.52 -0.14 -3.70
C THR A 156 2.07 -0.51 -3.96
N ARG A 157 1.25 0.48 -4.28
CA ARG A 157 -0.11 0.32 -4.78
C ARG A 157 -0.15 0.17 -6.30
N SER A 158 0.89 0.62 -6.98
CA SER A 158 0.95 0.64 -8.43
C SER A 158 1.63 -0.62 -8.94
N GLN A 159 0.86 -1.45 -9.65
CA GLN A 159 1.44 -2.58 -10.38
C GLN A 159 2.42 -2.10 -11.47
N GLN A 160 2.16 -0.93 -12.06
CA GLN A 160 3.05 -0.33 -13.06
C GLN A 160 4.44 -0.04 -12.45
N VAL A 161 4.48 0.64 -11.30
CA VAL A 161 5.76 0.88 -10.59
C VAL A 161 6.48 -0.42 -10.25
N ALA A 162 5.75 -1.48 -9.91
CA ALA A 162 6.35 -2.79 -9.66
C ALA A 162 7.04 -3.38 -10.90
N LEU A 163 6.51 -3.13 -12.10
CA LEU A 163 7.10 -3.55 -13.37
C LEU A 163 8.31 -2.68 -13.74
N ASP A 164 8.21 -1.37 -13.56
CA ASP A 164 9.25 -0.41 -13.97
C ASP A 164 10.50 -0.47 -13.10
N LEU A 165 10.37 -0.93 -11.84
CA LEU A 165 11.49 -1.19 -10.95
C LEU A 165 12.39 -2.36 -11.39
N GLN A 166 12.05 -3.08 -12.49
CA GLN A 166 12.79 -4.23 -13.02
C GLN A 166 13.21 -5.23 -11.93
N CYS A 167 12.28 -5.50 -11.02
CA CYS A 167 12.55 -6.29 -9.83
C CYS A 167 12.73 -7.77 -10.15
N SER A 168 13.40 -8.50 -9.24
CA SER A 168 13.57 -9.94 -9.39
C SER A 168 12.25 -10.69 -9.17
N GLU A 169 11.40 -10.18 -8.28
CA GLU A 169 10.15 -10.82 -7.86
C GLU A 169 9.09 -9.75 -7.54
N ILE A 170 7.85 -10.01 -7.92
CA ILE A 170 6.67 -9.26 -7.50
C ILE A 170 5.74 -10.21 -6.75
N VAL A 171 5.34 -9.82 -5.55
CA VAL A 171 4.36 -10.55 -4.73
C VAL A 171 3.10 -9.70 -4.65
N GLN A 172 2.05 -10.16 -5.31
CA GLN A 172 0.73 -9.55 -5.21
C GLN A 172 0.09 -9.93 -3.87
N ILE A 173 -0.39 -8.93 -3.14
CA ILE A 173 -1.06 -9.10 -1.86
C ILE A 173 -2.56 -8.89 -2.07
N ASP A 174 -3.30 -9.97 -1.89
CA ASP A 174 -4.75 -10.00 -2.05
C ASP A 174 -5.51 -9.65 -0.75
N GLN A 175 -6.83 -9.62 -0.85
CA GLN A 175 -7.74 -9.46 0.29
C GLN A 175 -7.62 -10.58 1.31
N MET A 176 -8.00 -10.30 2.57
CA MET A 176 -8.03 -11.32 3.59
C MET A 176 -9.01 -12.44 3.24
N THR A 177 -8.69 -13.66 3.65
CA THR A 177 -9.70 -14.72 3.67
C THR A 177 -10.76 -14.41 4.73
N PHE A 178 -11.92 -15.09 4.67
CA PHE A 178 -12.94 -14.96 5.73
C PHE A 178 -12.35 -15.22 7.13
N GLY A 179 -11.52 -16.26 7.27
CA GLY A 179 -10.88 -16.60 8.54
C GLY A 179 -9.92 -15.52 9.05
N GLU A 180 -9.08 -14.98 8.16
CA GLU A 180 -8.17 -13.87 8.47
C GLU A 180 -8.93 -12.60 8.88
N GLY A 181 -9.97 -12.24 8.12
CA GLY A 181 -10.79 -11.06 8.38
C GLY A 181 -11.57 -11.17 9.69
N LEU A 182 -12.18 -12.33 9.96
CA LEU A 182 -12.84 -12.63 11.23
C LEU A 182 -11.89 -12.53 12.41
N PHE A 183 -10.67 -13.06 12.26
CA PHE A 183 -9.66 -13.00 13.31
C PHE A 183 -9.21 -11.55 13.57
N LEU A 184 -9.00 -10.75 12.52
CA LEU A 184 -8.67 -9.33 12.66
C LEU A 184 -9.79 -8.55 13.35
N LEU A 185 -11.05 -8.78 12.95
CA LEU A 185 -12.23 -8.16 13.54
C LEU A 185 -12.30 -8.44 15.04
N ARG A 186 -12.17 -9.71 15.44
CA ARG A 186 -12.17 -10.13 16.86
C ARG A 186 -11.03 -9.52 17.66
N LYS A 187 -9.83 -9.46 17.08
CA LYS A 187 -8.64 -8.92 17.75
C LYS A 187 -8.72 -7.39 17.93
N SER A 188 -9.47 -6.71 17.06
CA SER A 188 -9.52 -5.24 16.98
C SER A 188 -10.76 -4.64 17.65
N ALA A 189 -11.90 -5.34 17.66
CA ALA A 189 -13.16 -4.89 18.23
C ALA A 189 -13.23 -5.15 19.75
N VAL A 190 -12.27 -4.59 20.49
CA VAL A 190 -12.15 -4.79 21.94
C VAL A 190 -13.43 -4.35 22.66
N GLY A 191 -14.01 -5.25 23.46
CA GLY A 191 -15.24 -4.97 24.22
C GLY A 191 -16.54 -5.15 23.43
N VAL A 192 -16.46 -5.57 22.16
CA VAL A 192 -17.63 -5.96 21.36
C VAL A 192 -17.79 -7.48 21.43
N THR A 193 -18.98 -7.94 21.80
CA THR A 193 -19.31 -9.38 21.78
C THR A 193 -19.58 -9.81 20.35
N LEU A 194 -18.71 -10.66 19.80
CA LEU A 194 -18.88 -11.27 18.48
C LEU A 194 -19.28 -12.73 18.67
N ALA A 195 -20.54 -13.05 18.41
CA ALA A 195 -20.97 -14.46 18.40
C ALA A 195 -20.28 -15.18 17.23
N SER A 196 -19.91 -16.45 17.44
CA SER A 196 -19.12 -17.18 16.44
C SER A 196 -19.86 -17.44 15.14
N ASP A 197 -21.18 -17.50 15.19
CA ASP A 197 -22.06 -17.82 14.06
C ASP A 197 -22.97 -16.63 13.69
N ASP A 198 -22.58 -15.40 14.02
CA ASP A 198 -23.35 -14.21 13.66
C ASP A 198 -23.32 -14.01 12.13
N PRO A 199 -24.44 -14.20 11.41
CA PRO A 199 -24.48 -14.05 9.96
C PRO A 199 -24.09 -12.63 9.51
N ALA A 200 -24.35 -11.62 10.36
CA ALA A 200 -23.98 -10.24 10.06
C ALA A 200 -22.46 -10.05 9.95
N VAL A 201 -21.65 -10.90 10.59
CA VAL A 201 -20.19 -10.82 10.47
C VAL A 201 -19.72 -11.18 9.08
N GLY A 202 -20.28 -12.23 8.48
CA GLY A 202 -19.95 -12.62 7.10
C GLY A 202 -20.34 -11.55 6.10
N GLU A 203 -21.55 -11.00 6.24
CA GLU A 203 -22.02 -9.91 5.39
C GLU A 203 -21.19 -8.64 5.57
N LEU A 204 -20.82 -8.30 6.81
CA LEU A 204 -19.98 -7.16 7.10
C LEU A 204 -18.59 -7.31 6.50
N LEU A 205 -17.92 -8.45 6.68
CA LEU A 205 -16.59 -8.69 6.10
C LEU A 205 -16.63 -8.61 4.57
N LYS A 206 -17.70 -9.12 3.95
CA LYS A 206 -17.93 -8.99 2.51
C LYS A 206 -18.16 -7.54 2.08
N LYS A 207 -18.98 -6.77 2.79
CA LYS A 207 -19.23 -5.33 2.49
C LYS A 207 -17.96 -4.49 2.70
N LEU A 208 -17.09 -4.87 3.64
CA LEU A 208 -15.77 -4.28 3.84
C LEU A 208 -14.69 -4.87 2.91
N THR A 209 -15.11 -5.64 1.90
CA THR A 209 -14.26 -6.21 0.84
C THR A 209 -13.05 -6.97 1.37
N TYR A 210 -13.19 -7.56 2.57
CA TYR A 210 -12.13 -8.21 3.32
C TYR A 210 -10.83 -7.38 3.42
N LEU A 211 -10.95 -6.04 3.38
CA LEU A 211 -9.83 -5.11 3.41
C LEU A 211 -9.39 -4.90 4.87
N PRO A 212 -8.13 -5.22 5.25
CA PRO A 212 -7.67 -5.16 6.64
C PRO A 212 -7.86 -3.78 7.27
N LEU A 213 -7.64 -2.71 6.49
CA LEU A 213 -7.84 -1.34 6.95
C LEU A 213 -9.31 -1.05 7.27
N ALA A 214 -10.23 -1.46 6.40
CA ALA A 214 -11.67 -1.25 6.59
C ALA A 214 -12.20 -2.05 7.78
N ILE A 215 -11.75 -3.30 7.93
CA ILE A 215 -12.07 -4.15 9.09
C ILE A 215 -11.56 -3.51 10.38
N SER A 216 -10.33 -3.01 10.41
CA SER A 216 -9.75 -2.35 11.59
C SER A 216 -10.51 -1.07 11.95
N GLN A 217 -10.87 -0.26 10.96
CA GLN A 217 -11.67 0.96 11.13
C GLN A 217 -13.05 0.66 11.71
N ALA A 218 -13.78 -0.29 11.10
CA ALA A 218 -15.08 -0.74 11.56
C ALA A 218 -15.00 -1.27 13.00
N SER A 219 -13.96 -2.06 13.31
CA SER A 219 -13.72 -2.59 14.66
C SER A 219 -13.58 -1.49 15.70
N VAL A 220 -12.81 -0.44 15.41
CA VAL A 220 -12.63 0.70 16.32
C VAL A 220 -13.92 1.50 16.47
N PHE A 221 -14.64 1.72 15.37
CA PHE A 221 -15.92 2.43 15.41
C PHE A 221 -16.95 1.67 16.26
N MET A 222 -17.10 0.37 16.05
CA MET A 222 -17.99 -0.48 16.83
C MET A 222 -17.62 -0.47 18.32
N ALA A 223 -16.33 -0.62 18.64
CA ALA A 223 -15.87 -0.58 20.03
C ALA A 223 -16.15 0.78 20.70
N LYS A 224 -15.90 1.89 20.00
CA LYS A 224 -16.13 3.25 20.50
C LYS A 224 -17.62 3.53 20.75
N ASN A 225 -18.49 3.06 19.87
CA ASN A 225 -19.93 3.32 19.91
C ASN A 225 -20.73 2.19 20.58
N LYS A 226 -20.06 1.15 21.09
CA LYS A 226 -20.66 -0.05 21.71
C LYS A 226 -21.68 -0.75 20.80
N GLN A 227 -21.38 -0.80 19.51
CA GLN A 227 -22.23 -1.41 18.50
C GLN A 227 -21.80 -2.84 18.19
N ASN A 228 -22.76 -3.67 17.85
CA ASN A 228 -22.51 -5.00 17.29
C ASN A 228 -22.36 -4.95 15.74
N PRO A 229 -21.88 -6.03 15.10
CA PRO A 229 -21.70 -6.08 13.65
C PRO A 229 -22.96 -5.75 12.84
N ALA A 230 -24.14 -6.22 13.27
CA ALA A 230 -25.39 -5.99 12.56
C ALA A 230 -25.80 -4.50 12.59
N GLU A 231 -25.61 -3.82 13.72
CA GLU A 231 -25.89 -2.39 13.85
C GLU A 231 -24.96 -1.55 12.97
N TYR A 232 -23.67 -1.88 12.93
CA TYR A 232 -22.72 -1.20 12.07
C TYR A 232 -23.00 -1.47 10.59
N LEU A 233 -23.28 -2.73 10.22
CA LEU A 233 -23.64 -3.12 8.86
C LEU A 233 -24.87 -2.35 8.37
N ARG A 234 -25.89 -2.21 9.23
CA ARG A 234 -27.08 -1.41 8.91
C ARG A 234 -26.75 0.05 8.62
N LEU A 235 -25.84 0.67 9.37
CA LEU A 235 -25.39 2.04 9.09
C LEU A 235 -24.65 2.11 7.75
N LEU A 236 -23.77 1.15 7.50
CA LEU A 236 -22.97 1.07 6.28
C LEU A 236 -23.84 0.84 5.03
N GLN A 237 -25.00 0.19 5.16
CA GLN A 237 -25.95 -0.07 4.08
C GLN A 237 -27.08 0.95 3.99
N ASN A 238 -27.14 1.95 4.88
CA ASN A 238 -28.29 2.85 4.96
C ASN A 238 -28.40 3.75 3.73
N ASN A 239 -27.31 4.46 3.41
CA ASN A 239 -27.18 5.32 2.22
C ASN A 239 -25.70 5.69 2.02
N ALA A 240 -25.39 6.25 0.86
CA ALA A 240 -24.03 6.65 0.50
C ALA A 240 -23.40 7.67 1.46
N LYS A 241 -24.18 8.61 2.03
CA LYS A 241 -23.62 9.61 2.96
C LYS A 241 -23.13 8.96 4.25
N ASP A 242 -23.88 8.00 4.77
CA ASP A 242 -23.47 7.23 5.96
C ASP A 242 -22.26 6.36 5.65
N GLU A 243 -22.23 5.70 4.49
CA GLU A 243 -21.09 4.90 4.05
C GLU A 243 -19.82 5.74 3.93
N ILE A 244 -19.87 6.88 3.22
CA ILE A 244 -18.77 7.84 3.11
C ILE A 244 -18.34 8.33 4.49
N TYR A 245 -19.28 8.74 5.34
CA TYR A 245 -18.99 9.22 6.68
C TYR A 245 -18.22 8.18 7.51
N LEU A 246 -18.70 6.92 7.50
CA LEU A 246 -18.10 5.82 8.24
C LEU A 246 -16.72 5.45 7.71
N LEU A 247 -16.54 5.39 6.39
CA LEU A 247 -15.27 5.03 5.74
C LEU A 247 -14.26 6.18 5.72
N SER A 248 -14.70 7.41 5.98
CA SER A 248 -13.86 8.60 6.20
C SER A 248 -13.42 8.80 7.65
N GLN A 249 -13.94 8.03 8.61
CA GLN A 249 -13.54 8.16 10.01
C GLN A 249 -12.07 7.80 10.21
N ALA A 250 -11.27 8.78 10.60
CA ALA A 250 -9.91 8.52 11.07
C ALA A 250 -9.94 7.79 12.42
N PHE A 251 -9.07 6.79 12.57
CA PHE A 251 -8.83 6.11 13.84
C PHE A 251 -7.35 6.17 14.20
N PRO A 252 -6.98 6.12 15.50
CA PRO A 252 -5.57 6.11 15.89
C PRO A 252 -4.87 4.86 15.37
N ASP A 253 -3.83 5.04 14.55
CA ASP A 253 -2.91 3.98 14.12
C ASP A 253 -1.48 4.50 14.22
N LYS A 254 -0.70 3.87 15.10
CA LYS A 254 0.71 4.22 15.37
C LYS A 254 1.68 3.65 14.33
N HIS A 255 1.19 2.87 13.38
CA HIS A 255 1.99 2.23 12.33
C HIS A 255 1.76 2.88 10.96
N ARG A 256 1.32 4.14 10.94
CA ARG A 256 1.14 4.97 9.74
C ARG A 256 1.87 6.29 9.87
N TYR A 257 2.18 6.88 8.72
CA TYR A 257 2.72 8.23 8.64
C TYR A 257 1.65 9.25 9.05
N ASN A 258 2.03 10.24 9.86
CA ASN A 258 1.12 11.28 10.37
C ASN A 258 0.40 12.07 9.26
N THR A 259 0.97 12.13 8.06
CA THR A 259 0.44 12.85 6.91
C THR A 259 -0.60 12.06 6.09
N SER A 260 -0.74 10.75 6.30
CA SER A 260 -1.51 9.90 5.37
C SER A 260 -3.00 9.76 5.69
N GLY A 261 -3.44 10.16 6.88
CA GLY A 261 -4.80 9.93 7.37
C GLY A 261 -5.16 8.43 7.45
N ASN A 262 -5.92 8.03 8.47
CA ASN A 262 -6.13 6.61 8.75
C ASN A 262 -7.45 6.06 8.17
N ALA A 263 -8.14 6.85 7.34
CA ALA A 263 -9.39 6.46 6.72
C ALA A 263 -9.19 5.56 5.50
N VAL A 264 -10.13 4.63 5.27
CA VAL A 264 -10.22 3.85 4.03
C VAL A 264 -10.38 4.77 2.83
N ALA A 265 -11.30 5.73 2.89
CA ALA A 265 -11.55 6.69 1.82
C ALA A 265 -10.27 7.41 1.36
N ASN A 266 -9.45 7.86 2.31
CA ASN A 266 -8.16 8.51 1.99
C ASN A 266 -7.22 7.62 1.19
N THR A 267 -7.22 6.30 1.40
CA THR A 267 -6.36 5.40 0.61
C THR A 267 -6.80 5.30 -0.85
N TRP A 268 -8.10 5.45 -1.12
CA TRP A 268 -8.65 5.44 -2.47
C TRP A 268 -8.44 6.81 -3.12
N LEU A 269 -8.68 7.89 -2.39
CA LEU A 269 -8.43 9.26 -2.84
C LEU A 269 -6.98 9.49 -3.26
N VAL A 270 -5.99 8.96 -2.52
CA VAL A 270 -4.57 9.03 -2.92
C VAL A 270 -4.34 8.34 -4.27
N SER A 271 -4.94 7.16 -4.48
CA SER A 271 -4.79 6.43 -5.74
C SER A 271 -5.48 7.17 -6.89
N PHE A 272 -6.63 7.79 -6.62
CA PHE A 272 -7.38 8.59 -7.58
C PHE A 272 -6.61 9.85 -8.00
N ASN A 273 -6.06 10.59 -7.04
CA ASN A 273 -5.26 11.78 -7.33
C ASN A 273 -4.02 11.45 -8.16
N GLN A 274 -3.37 10.31 -7.91
CA GLN A 274 -2.25 9.84 -8.72
C GLN A 274 -2.65 9.58 -10.17
N ILE A 275 -3.79 8.92 -10.40
CA ILE A 275 -4.34 8.72 -11.76
C ILE A 275 -4.65 10.06 -12.41
N ARG A 276 -5.34 10.96 -11.69
CA ARG A 276 -5.73 12.28 -12.21
C ARG A 276 -4.54 13.12 -12.63
N GLU A 277 -3.45 13.09 -11.86
CA GLU A 277 -2.26 13.90 -12.11
C GLU A 277 -1.35 13.31 -13.19
N LYS A 278 -1.24 11.97 -13.26
CA LYS A 278 -0.22 11.30 -14.08
C LYS A 278 -0.75 10.56 -15.30
N HIS A 279 -2.03 10.18 -15.28
CA HIS A 279 -2.63 9.32 -16.30
C HIS A 279 -3.95 9.94 -16.78
N PRO A 280 -3.90 11.06 -17.53
CA PRO A 280 -5.09 11.83 -17.91
C PRO A 280 -6.13 11.00 -18.69
N GLU A 281 -5.69 10.09 -19.56
CA GLU A 281 -6.59 9.21 -20.32
C GLU A 281 -7.28 8.16 -19.44
N ALA A 282 -6.54 7.60 -18.47
CA ALA A 282 -7.13 6.70 -17.47
C ALA A 282 -8.11 7.44 -16.56
N ASN A 283 -7.80 8.68 -16.18
CA ASN A 283 -8.70 9.55 -15.44
C ASN A 283 -9.98 9.85 -16.24
N GLU A 284 -9.86 10.24 -17.50
CA GLU A 284 -11.01 10.49 -18.38
C GLU A 284 -11.91 9.26 -18.47
N LEU A 285 -11.32 8.08 -18.67
CA LEU A 285 -12.04 6.81 -18.70
C LEU A 285 -12.77 6.54 -17.39
N LEU A 286 -12.10 6.73 -16.25
CA LEU A 286 -12.66 6.53 -14.92
C LEU A 286 -13.83 7.50 -14.62
N LEU A 287 -13.67 8.77 -15.01
CA LEU A 287 -14.74 9.78 -14.90
C LEU A 287 -15.94 9.37 -15.76
N ALA A 288 -15.72 8.97 -17.01
CA ALA A 288 -16.80 8.51 -17.89
C ALA A 288 -17.54 7.29 -17.32
N MET A 289 -16.80 6.31 -16.78
CA MET A 289 -17.38 5.13 -16.14
C MET A 289 -18.29 5.48 -14.95
N SER A 290 -17.98 6.55 -14.20
CA SER A 290 -18.75 6.96 -13.02
C SER A 290 -20.21 7.36 -13.31
N PHE A 291 -20.53 7.67 -14.58
CA PHE A 291 -21.88 7.99 -15.02
C PHE A 291 -22.75 6.77 -15.33
N PHE A 292 -22.17 5.57 -15.43
CA PHE A 292 -22.86 4.33 -15.78
C PHE A 292 -23.12 3.43 -14.57
N GLU A 293 -23.92 2.38 -14.78
CA GLU A 293 -24.06 1.31 -13.80
C GLU A 293 -22.73 0.54 -13.68
N HIS A 294 -22.30 0.26 -12.45
CA HIS A 294 -20.92 -0.13 -12.12
C HIS A 294 -20.46 -1.49 -12.68
N LYS A 295 -21.37 -2.28 -13.27
CA LYS A 295 -21.09 -3.60 -13.83
C LYS A 295 -21.38 -3.65 -15.32
N ALA A 296 -20.49 -4.34 -16.04
CA ALA A 296 -20.65 -4.68 -17.45
C ALA A 296 -20.84 -3.48 -18.41
N ILE A 297 -20.21 -2.34 -18.11
CA ILE A 297 -20.22 -1.13 -18.94
C ILE A 297 -19.68 -1.47 -20.34
N PRO A 298 -20.51 -1.39 -21.40
CA PRO A 298 -20.05 -1.67 -22.76
C PRO A 298 -18.99 -0.66 -23.19
N ARG A 299 -17.89 -1.13 -23.80
CA ARG A 299 -16.83 -0.25 -24.33
C ARG A 299 -17.35 0.80 -25.32
N SER A 300 -18.43 0.52 -26.03
CA SER A 300 -19.05 1.47 -26.96
C SER A 300 -19.67 2.70 -26.29
N LEU A 301 -19.86 2.69 -24.97
CA LEU A 301 -20.37 3.84 -24.21
C LEU A 301 -19.24 4.70 -23.62
N LEU A 302 -17.99 4.25 -23.74
CA LEU A 302 -16.83 4.92 -23.19
C LEU A 302 -16.22 5.89 -24.22
N PRO A 303 -15.51 6.94 -23.77
CA PRO A 303 -14.88 7.90 -24.66
C PRO A 303 -13.97 7.20 -25.68
N LEU A 304 -14.06 7.65 -26.93
CA LEU A 304 -13.15 7.22 -27.98
C LEU A 304 -11.78 7.84 -27.71
N MET A 305 -10.75 7.00 -27.61
CA MET A 305 -9.37 7.46 -27.51
C MET A 305 -8.73 7.58 -28.89
N GLU A 306 -7.64 8.33 -29.00
CA GLU A 306 -6.92 8.53 -30.26
C GLU A 306 -6.47 7.22 -30.91
N SER A 307 -6.25 6.17 -30.12
CA SER A 307 -5.91 4.83 -30.61
C SER A 307 -6.38 3.72 -29.65
N GLU A 308 -6.54 2.50 -30.18
CA GLU A 308 -6.83 1.31 -29.37
C GLU A 308 -5.71 1.01 -28.34
N SER A 309 -4.45 1.28 -28.68
CA SER A 309 -3.33 1.10 -27.74
C SER A 309 -3.47 1.98 -26.51
N ARG A 310 -3.87 3.26 -26.68
CA ARG A 310 -4.12 4.18 -25.57
C ARG A 310 -5.28 3.72 -24.68
N MET A 311 -6.34 3.17 -25.27
CA MET A 311 -7.43 2.54 -24.51
C MET A 311 -6.93 1.35 -23.67
N VAL A 312 -6.08 0.51 -24.25
CA VAL A 312 -5.47 -0.62 -23.53
C VAL A 312 -4.59 -0.12 -22.38
N ASP A 313 -3.76 0.90 -22.60
CA ASP A 313 -2.88 1.46 -21.58
C ASP A 313 -3.67 2.13 -20.44
N ALA A 314 -4.74 2.87 -20.77
CA ALA A 314 -5.63 3.48 -19.79
C ALA A 314 -6.35 2.42 -18.95
N MET A 315 -6.87 1.36 -19.57
CA MET A 315 -7.48 0.23 -18.87
C MET A 315 -6.47 -0.49 -17.97
N ALA A 316 -5.28 -0.81 -18.49
CA ALA A 316 -4.22 -1.45 -17.72
C ALA A 316 -3.80 -0.59 -16.51
N THR A 317 -3.77 0.74 -16.67
CA THR A 317 -3.54 1.67 -15.57
C THR A 317 -4.65 1.57 -14.52
N LEU A 318 -5.92 1.62 -14.91
CA LEU A 318 -7.04 1.52 -13.96
C LEU A 318 -7.08 0.16 -13.24
N GLU A 319 -6.71 -0.93 -13.91
CA GLU A 319 -6.54 -2.26 -13.32
C GLU A 319 -5.36 -2.30 -12.34
N ALA A 320 -4.23 -1.70 -12.71
CA ALA A 320 -3.02 -1.63 -11.89
C ALA A 320 -3.24 -0.89 -10.56
N TYR A 321 -4.14 0.09 -10.55
CA TYR A 321 -4.60 0.78 -9.34
C TYR A 321 -5.86 0.15 -8.72
N ALA A 322 -6.35 -0.94 -9.29
CA ALA A 322 -7.54 -1.70 -8.89
C ALA A 322 -8.82 -0.85 -8.77
N PHE A 323 -8.99 0.11 -9.69
CA PHE A 323 -10.23 0.85 -9.89
C PHE A 323 -11.26 0.07 -10.71
N ILE A 324 -10.78 -0.78 -11.63
CA ILE A 324 -11.62 -1.61 -12.49
C ILE A 324 -11.19 -3.07 -12.40
N SER A 325 -12.08 -3.95 -12.84
CA SER A 325 -11.73 -5.33 -13.19
C SER A 325 -12.09 -5.55 -14.67
N ALA A 326 -11.11 -5.92 -15.49
CA ALA A 326 -11.44 -6.44 -16.81
C ALA A 326 -12.03 -7.84 -16.65
N GLN A 327 -13.28 -8.00 -17.08
CA GLN A 327 -13.79 -9.32 -17.41
C GLN A 327 -13.39 -9.68 -18.83
N GLU A 328 -13.24 -10.97 -19.14
CA GLU A 328 -13.03 -11.45 -20.50
C GLU A 328 -14.19 -10.99 -21.41
N GLY A 329 -13.99 -9.92 -22.18
CA GLY A 329 -15.01 -9.40 -23.09
C GLY A 329 -15.01 -7.89 -23.25
N LYS A 330 -15.88 -7.39 -24.14
CA LYS A 330 -16.04 -5.96 -24.52
C LYS A 330 -16.65 -5.08 -23.41
N HIS A 331 -16.57 -5.51 -22.14
CA HIS A 331 -17.24 -4.89 -21.02
C HIS A 331 -16.26 -4.58 -19.90
N LEU A 332 -16.52 -3.49 -19.18
CA LEU A 332 -15.74 -3.00 -18.06
C LEU A 332 -16.61 -2.95 -16.81
N SER A 333 -16.04 -3.32 -15.67
CA SER A 333 -16.72 -3.20 -14.37
C SER A 333 -15.80 -2.45 -13.42
N PHE A 334 -16.37 -1.64 -12.52
CA PHE A 334 -15.63 -1.19 -11.37
C PHE A 334 -15.18 -2.40 -10.55
N SER A 335 -14.07 -2.24 -9.84
CA SER A 335 -13.61 -3.26 -8.91
C SER A 335 -14.63 -3.37 -7.78
N GLU A 336 -15.09 -4.59 -7.47
CA GLU A 336 -15.98 -4.86 -6.32
C GLU A 336 -15.38 -4.35 -5.00
N GLN A 337 -14.06 -4.10 -4.99
CA GLN A 337 -13.32 -3.54 -3.86
C GLN A 337 -13.61 -2.06 -3.60
N ARG A 338 -14.19 -1.35 -4.57
CA ARG A 338 -14.36 0.12 -4.56
C ARG A 338 -15.72 0.61 -5.13
N ASP A 339 -16.66 -0.31 -5.33
CA ASP A 339 -17.88 -0.14 -6.15
C ASP A 339 -18.80 1.03 -5.74
N ASP A 340 -18.95 1.33 -4.44
CA ASP A 340 -19.97 2.30 -4.00
C ASP A 340 -19.42 3.71 -3.69
N LEU A 341 -18.23 3.84 -3.06
CA LEU A 341 -17.71 5.16 -2.67
C LEU A 341 -17.15 5.95 -3.85
N LEU A 342 -16.48 5.28 -4.79
CA LEU A 342 -15.77 5.98 -5.86
C LEU A 342 -16.74 6.75 -6.75
N ARG A 343 -17.91 6.19 -7.03
CA ARG A 343 -18.91 6.85 -7.87
C ARG A 343 -19.33 8.19 -7.27
N ASP A 344 -19.72 8.19 -6.01
CA ASP A 344 -20.26 9.38 -5.37
C ASP A 344 -19.16 10.38 -5.02
N GLU A 345 -17.96 9.93 -4.67
CA GLU A 345 -16.82 10.81 -4.40
C GLU A 345 -16.23 11.41 -5.69
N ILE A 346 -16.15 10.64 -6.79
CA ILE A 346 -15.76 11.13 -8.12
C ILE A 346 -16.80 12.13 -8.61
N ALA A 347 -18.09 11.77 -8.61
CA ALA A 347 -19.18 12.66 -9.03
C ALA A 347 -19.23 13.95 -8.19
N PHE A 348 -19.02 13.84 -6.86
CA PHE A 348 -18.95 15.00 -5.97
C PHE A 348 -17.73 15.88 -6.26
N SER A 349 -16.55 15.28 -6.49
CA SER A 349 -15.32 16.02 -6.83
C SER A 349 -15.43 16.76 -8.18
N THR A 350 -16.18 16.22 -9.14
CA THR A 350 -16.48 16.89 -10.42
C THR A 350 -17.52 17.99 -10.31
N SER A 351 -18.35 18.00 -9.27
CA SER A 351 -19.34 19.07 -9.03
C SER A 351 -18.78 20.28 -8.27
N ALA A 352 -17.54 20.19 -7.79
CA ALA A 352 -16.89 21.20 -6.96
C ALA A 352 -15.88 22.09 -7.72
N THR A 353 -15.81 22.02 -9.06
CA THR A 353 -15.12 23.04 -9.86
C THR A 353 -15.97 24.32 -9.88
N PRO A 354 -15.49 25.46 -9.34
CA PRO A 354 -16.15 26.73 -9.58
C PRO A 354 -15.95 27.10 -11.05
N ASP A 355 -17.05 27.45 -11.72
CA ASP A 355 -17.05 28.13 -13.03
C ASP A 355 -16.21 29.43 -13.00
#